data_AF-M4BYP9-F1
#
_entry.id   AF-M4BYP9-F1
#
_cell.length_a   1.000
_cell.length_b   1.000
_cell.length_c   1.000
_cell.angle_alpha   90.00
_cell.angle_beta   90.00
_cell.angle_gamma   90.00
#
_symmetry.space_group_name_H-M   'P 1'
#
loop_
_entity.id
_entity.type
_entity.pdbx_description
1 polymer ?
#
loop_
_entity_poly.entity_id
_entity_poly.type
_entity_poly.pdbx_seq_one_letter_code
_entity_poly.pdbx_strand_id
1 'polypeptide(L)'
;MTCSRNDHGRSTTSSAAAPLPTLSCTAESAKVLVTLLSCLAQTKRDQRVRCDVDRRGLLFTAHSIGKSLQVTTSIGRELFENYRFEEQDDEEDGDVDGVQLSFALNVHLLLECLSMFGPSALATTSLRMTYEAESASLLLVVEDSGFMCECSMQVLEHEGGDMNQLEFESAFEQSAVVARCIMQSDPLRDAFAELYDLPSAASVTIAMTDCKRAVDQSKAKCLSLSATTTAGVQGACTLERDVSSHEW
;
A
#
# COMPACT_ATOMS: atom_id res chain seq x y z
N MET A 1 -68.06 -19.96 31.46
CA MET A 1 -66.60 -20.19 31.54
C MET A 1 -65.98 -19.66 30.26
N THR A 2 -64.96 -18.82 30.44
CA THR A 2 -63.96 -18.29 29.47
C THR A 2 -64.45 -17.61 28.19
N CYS A 3 -64.22 -16.30 28.10
CA CYS A 3 -63.58 -15.70 26.93
C CYS A 3 -62.85 -14.41 27.33
N SER A 4 -61.59 -14.34 26.91
CA SER A 4 -60.54 -13.46 27.43
C SER A 4 -60.54 -12.06 26.82
N ARG A 5 -59.97 -11.12 27.60
CA ARG A 5 -59.66 -9.74 27.23
C ARG A 5 -58.69 -9.69 26.03
N ASN A 6 -58.99 -8.84 25.05
CA ASN A 6 -58.05 -8.38 24.04
C ASN A 6 -57.14 -7.31 24.65
N ASP A 7 -55.88 -7.66 24.91
CA ASP A 7 -54.82 -6.70 25.18
C ASP A 7 -54.27 -6.16 23.85
N HIS A 8 -54.33 -4.84 23.68
CA HIS A 8 -53.70 -4.13 22.57
C HIS A 8 -52.20 -3.99 22.85
N GLY A 9 -51.46 -5.06 22.57
CA GLY A 9 -49.99 -5.09 22.57
C GLY A 9 -49.44 -4.28 21.41
N ARG A 10 -49.00 -3.06 21.74
CA ARG A 10 -48.25 -2.11 20.93
C ARG A 10 -47.05 -2.79 20.25
N SER A 11 -47.09 -2.93 18.92
CA SER A 11 -45.95 -3.35 18.11
C SER A 11 -44.88 -2.26 18.10
N THR A 12 -43.91 -2.37 19.00
CA THR A 12 -42.66 -1.61 18.92
C THR A 12 -41.78 -2.24 17.84
N THR A 13 -41.85 -1.70 16.62
CA THR A 13 -40.82 -1.92 15.60
C THR A 13 -39.54 -1.24 16.08
N SER A 14 -38.72 -1.97 16.83
CA SER A 14 -37.31 -1.63 17.04
C SER A 14 -36.64 -1.73 15.67
N SER A 15 -36.51 -0.60 14.98
CA SER A 15 -35.57 -0.44 13.88
C SER A 15 -34.18 -0.59 14.48
N ALA A 16 -33.67 -1.82 14.54
CA ALA A 16 -32.27 -2.06 14.84
C ALA A 16 -31.48 -1.32 13.76
N ALA A 17 -30.80 -0.24 14.14
CA ALA A 17 -29.86 0.43 13.26
C ALA A 17 -28.83 -0.62 12.85
N ALA A 18 -28.59 -0.76 11.53
CA ALA A 18 -27.53 -1.63 11.05
C ALA A 18 -26.21 -1.23 11.74
N PRO A 19 -25.39 -2.20 12.15
CA PRO A 19 -24.08 -1.90 12.73
C PRO A 19 -23.30 -0.99 11.79
N LEU A 20 -22.69 0.06 12.36
CA LEU A 20 -21.87 0.99 11.58
C LEU A 20 -20.59 0.26 11.15
N PRO A 21 -20.13 0.46 9.90
CA PRO A 21 -18.92 -0.19 9.44
C PRO A 21 -17.68 0.38 10.15
N THR A 22 -16.75 -0.50 10.52
CA THR A 22 -15.49 -0.14 11.18
C THR A 22 -14.64 0.79 10.31
N LEU A 23 -14.62 0.56 8.99
CA LEU A 23 -14.03 1.47 8.01
C LEU A 23 -15.04 1.73 6.88
N SER A 24 -15.18 2.99 6.47
CA SER A 24 -15.86 3.37 5.25
C SER A 24 -15.18 4.56 4.59
N CYS A 25 -14.83 4.42 3.32
CA CYS A 25 -14.27 5.52 2.53
C CYS A 25 -14.80 5.59 1.10
N THR A 26 -14.84 6.79 0.52
CA THR A 26 -15.21 7.03 -0.87
C THR A 26 -14.14 7.82 -1.62
N ALA A 27 -13.93 7.50 -2.89
CA ALA A 27 -13.03 8.21 -3.78
C ALA A 27 -13.72 8.49 -5.12
N GLU A 28 -13.52 9.69 -5.67
CA GLU A 28 -14.02 10.08 -7.00
C GLU A 28 -13.42 9.24 -8.12
N SER A 29 -12.22 8.67 -7.89
CA SER A 29 -11.49 7.91 -8.90
C SER A 29 -10.80 6.69 -8.29
N ALA A 30 -11.17 5.50 -8.79
CA ALA A 30 -10.48 4.25 -8.50
C ALA A 30 -9.01 4.25 -8.97
N LYS A 31 -8.66 5.11 -9.92
CA LYS A 31 -7.29 5.24 -10.47
C LYS A 31 -6.24 5.47 -9.37
N VAL A 32 -6.57 6.22 -8.32
CA VAL A 32 -5.59 6.55 -7.26
C VAL A 32 -5.16 5.28 -6.52
N LEU A 33 -6.11 4.43 -6.11
CA LEU A 33 -5.81 3.15 -5.47
C LEU A 33 -5.13 2.19 -6.46
N VAL A 34 -5.65 2.07 -7.68
CA VAL A 34 -5.06 1.17 -8.68
C VAL A 34 -3.61 1.52 -8.99
N THR A 35 -3.28 2.81 -9.11
CA THR A 35 -1.91 3.26 -9.37
C THR A 35 -0.97 2.88 -8.23
N LEU A 36 -1.39 3.08 -6.97
CA LEU A 36 -0.59 2.73 -5.79
C LEU A 36 -0.43 1.21 -5.65
N LEU A 37 -1.52 0.47 -5.73
CA LEU A 37 -1.53 -0.98 -5.54
C LEU A 37 -0.82 -1.74 -6.68
N SER A 38 -0.77 -1.16 -7.88
CA SER A 38 0.03 -1.72 -8.98
C SER A 38 1.52 -1.78 -8.66
N CYS A 39 2.04 -0.90 -7.79
CA CYS A 39 3.42 -0.96 -7.34
C CYS A 39 3.71 -2.16 -6.44
N LEU A 40 2.68 -2.73 -5.81
CA LEU A 40 2.79 -3.87 -4.90
C LEU A 40 2.53 -5.22 -5.58
N ALA A 41 1.81 -5.21 -6.72
CA ALA A 41 1.48 -6.40 -7.49
C ALA A 41 2.74 -6.99 -8.15
N GLN A 42 3.30 -8.02 -7.50
CA GLN A 42 4.39 -8.83 -8.02
C GLN A 42 3.86 -9.95 -8.92
N THR A 43 4.73 -10.79 -9.47
CA THR A 43 4.37 -11.83 -10.46
C THR A 43 3.38 -12.90 -9.95
N LYS A 44 3.19 -13.03 -8.63
CA LYS A 44 2.34 -14.07 -8.03
C LYS A 44 0.90 -13.61 -7.89
N ARG A 45 -0.03 -14.26 -8.60
CA ARG A 45 -1.47 -13.93 -8.57
C ARG A 45 -2.15 -14.14 -7.21
N ASP A 46 -1.58 -14.96 -6.35
CA ASP A 46 -2.06 -15.24 -5.00
C ASP A 46 -1.35 -14.39 -3.92
N GLN A 47 -0.52 -13.42 -4.34
CA GLN A 47 0.18 -12.53 -3.43
C GLN A 47 -0.81 -11.77 -2.53
N ARG A 48 -0.59 -11.90 -1.23
CA ARG A 48 -1.29 -11.13 -0.21
C ARG A 48 -0.49 -9.88 0.13
N VAL A 49 -1.20 -8.78 0.34
CA VAL A 49 -0.67 -7.53 0.88
C VAL A 49 -1.38 -7.24 2.19
N ARG A 50 -0.62 -6.78 3.17
CA ARG A 50 -1.15 -6.26 4.42
C ARG A 50 -1.72 -4.87 4.18
N CYS A 51 -2.87 -4.57 4.77
CA CYS A 51 -3.53 -3.28 4.77
C CYS A 51 -3.73 -2.87 6.23
N ASP A 52 -2.99 -1.87 6.64
CA ASP A 52 -3.07 -1.22 7.94
C ASP A 52 -3.94 0.04 7.81
N VAL A 53 -4.90 0.20 8.71
CA VAL A 53 -5.92 1.24 8.69
C VAL A 53 -5.88 2.02 10.00
N ASP A 54 -5.86 3.34 9.89
CA ASP A 54 -5.87 4.26 11.03
C ASP A 54 -6.58 5.58 10.71
N ARG A 55 -6.58 6.54 11.65
CA ARG A 55 -7.18 7.87 11.43
C ARG A 55 -6.49 8.71 10.36
N ARG A 56 -5.33 8.30 9.84
CA ARG A 56 -4.52 9.03 8.86
C ARG A 56 -4.75 8.51 7.45
N GLY A 57 -5.12 7.24 7.27
CA GLY A 57 -5.44 6.69 5.97
C GLY A 57 -5.28 5.18 5.89
N LEU A 58 -4.76 4.70 4.76
CA LEU A 58 -4.46 3.29 4.53
C LEU A 58 -2.98 3.14 4.18
N LEU A 59 -2.35 2.13 4.76
CA LEU A 59 -0.97 1.74 4.50
C LEU A 59 -0.97 0.30 4.00
N PHE A 60 -0.35 0.08 2.85
CA PHE A 60 -0.23 -1.25 2.25
C PHE A 60 1.21 -1.70 2.26
N THR A 61 1.45 -2.91 2.76
CA THR A 61 2.79 -3.50 2.87
C THR A 61 2.84 -4.87 2.19
N ALA A 62 3.86 -5.06 1.36
CA ALA A 62 4.15 -6.31 0.67
C ALA A 62 5.60 -6.74 0.90
N HIS A 63 5.82 -8.03 1.13
CA HIS A 63 7.16 -8.59 1.29
C HIS A 63 7.50 -9.55 0.14
N SER A 64 8.77 -9.62 -0.22
CA SER A 64 9.28 -10.71 -1.07
C SER A 64 9.26 -12.03 -0.30
N ILE A 65 9.21 -13.15 -1.04
CA ILE A 65 9.20 -14.52 -0.47
C ILE A 65 10.37 -14.76 0.49
N GLY A 66 11.54 -14.19 0.17
CA GLY A 66 12.76 -14.32 0.98
C GLY A 66 12.88 -13.27 2.09
N LYS A 67 11.86 -12.42 2.32
CA LYS A 67 11.87 -11.30 3.28
C LYS A 67 13.08 -10.36 3.13
N SER A 68 13.60 -10.24 1.91
CA SER A 68 14.76 -9.39 1.58
C SER A 68 14.35 -8.04 1.00
N LEU A 69 13.09 -7.88 0.65
CA LEU A 69 12.50 -6.66 0.11
C LEU A 69 11.14 -6.46 0.77
N GLN A 70 10.92 -5.25 1.27
CA GLN A 70 9.62 -4.75 1.66
C GLN A 70 9.28 -3.57 0.75
N VAL A 71 8.03 -3.53 0.29
CA VAL A 71 7.48 -2.40 -0.44
C VAL A 71 6.26 -1.92 0.32
N THR A 72 6.24 -0.62 0.59
CA THR A 72 5.17 0.03 1.34
C THR A 72 4.63 1.19 0.51
N THR A 73 3.30 1.29 0.43
CA THR A 73 2.59 2.40 -0.21
C THR A 73 1.48 2.88 0.69
N SER A 74 1.30 4.20 0.79
CA SER A 74 0.27 4.79 1.65
C SER A 74 -0.64 5.70 0.85
N ILE A 75 -1.91 5.76 1.24
CA ILE A 75 -2.88 6.75 0.78
C ILE A 75 -3.44 7.49 2.00
N GLY A 76 -3.23 8.81 2.03
CA GLY A 76 -3.74 9.67 3.10
C GLY A 76 -5.25 9.86 2.99
N ARG A 77 -5.92 10.01 4.14
CA ARG A 77 -7.37 10.20 4.24
C ARG A 77 -7.90 11.38 3.42
N GLU A 78 -7.06 12.38 3.17
CA GLU A 78 -7.38 13.59 2.42
C GLU A 78 -7.58 13.34 0.92
N LEU A 79 -7.15 12.18 0.42
CA LEU A 79 -7.38 11.75 -0.96
C LEU A 79 -8.73 11.05 -1.14
N PHE A 80 -9.48 10.85 -0.06
CA PHE A 80 -10.85 10.37 -0.09
C PHE A 80 -11.83 11.53 0.12
N GLU A 81 -12.98 11.48 -0.56
CA GLU A 81 -14.06 12.46 -0.32
C GLU A 81 -14.65 12.28 1.08
N ASN A 82 -14.81 11.01 1.48
CA ASN A 82 -15.26 10.61 2.80
C ASN A 82 -14.30 9.54 3.32
N TYR A 83 -13.88 9.69 4.57
CA TYR A 83 -13.10 8.70 5.28
C TYR A 83 -13.61 8.65 6.71
N ARG A 84 -14.13 7.48 7.12
CA ARG A 84 -14.61 7.19 8.47
C ARG A 84 -13.97 5.91 8.95
N PHE A 85 -13.36 5.98 10.11
CA PHE A 85 -12.77 4.85 10.79
C PHE A 85 -13.14 4.96 12.26
N GLU A 86 -13.83 3.93 12.77
CA GLU A 86 -14.21 3.82 14.18
C GLU A 86 -13.19 2.91 14.85
N GLU A 87 -12.53 3.43 15.89
CA GLU A 87 -11.56 2.65 16.65
C GLU A 87 -12.31 1.58 17.46
N GLN A 88 -11.79 0.36 17.48
CA GLN A 88 -12.21 -0.60 18.48
C GLN A 88 -11.48 -0.23 19.78
N ASP A 89 -12.25 0.19 20.79
CA ASP A 89 -11.75 0.45 22.14
C ASP A 89 -11.37 -0.90 22.80
N ASP A 90 -10.25 -1.50 22.38
CA ASP A 90 -9.64 -2.60 23.11
C ASP A 90 -8.83 -2.01 24.28
N GLU A 91 -9.48 -1.84 25.44
CA GLU A 91 -8.93 -1.26 26.67
C GLU A 91 -7.77 -2.06 27.31
N GLU A 92 -7.19 -3.08 26.67
CA GLU A 92 -6.29 -4.03 27.36
C GLU A 92 -4.79 -3.97 27.01
N ASP A 93 -4.34 -3.30 25.94
CA ASP A 93 -2.90 -3.22 25.65
C ASP A 93 -2.42 -1.76 25.49
N GLY A 94 -1.61 -1.31 26.45
CA GLY A 94 -1.04 0.04 26.54
C GLY A 94 0.02 0.37 25.48
N ASP A 95 -0.11 -0.10 24.25
CA ASP A 95 0.73 0.30 23.12
C ASP A 95 0.14 1.54 22.44
N VAL A 96 0.72 2.69 22.77
CA VAL A 96 0.26 4.04 22.37
C VAL A 96 0.44 4.34 20.87
N ASP A 97 0.92 3.38 20.07
CA ASP A 97 1.27 3.58 18.65
C ASP A 97 0.77 2.46 17.71
N GLY A 98 -0.14 1.59 18.17
CA GLY A 98 -0.60 0.43 17.44
C GLY A 98 -1.58 0.76 16.30
N VAL A 99 -1.34 0.19 15.10
CA VAL A 99 -2.35 0.11 14.03
C VAL A 99 -3.59 -0.59 14.58
N GLN A 100 -4.75 0.06 14.47
CA GLN A 100 -6.01 -0.39 15.09
C GLN A 100 -6.79 -1.40 14.24
N LEU A 101 -6.58 -1.45 12.93
CA LEU A 101 -7.14 -2.48 12.07
C LEU A 101 -6.09 -2.91 11.04
N SER A 102 -5.78 -4.21 11.04
CA SER A 102 -4.82 -4.81 10.11
C SER A 102 -5.38 -6.10 9.53
N PHE A 103 -5.39 -6.18 8.20
CA PHE A 103 -5.82 -7.39 7.49
C PHE A 103 -4.99 -7.61 6.22
N ALA A 104 -4.92 -8.87 5.78
CA ALA A 104 -4.26 -9.25 4.55
C ALA A 104 -5.28 -9.60 3.46
N LEU A 105 -5.05 -9.13 2.23
CA LEU A 105 -5.94 -9.32 1.09
C LEU A 105 -5.17 -9.64 -0.19
N ASN A 106 -5.81 -10.26 -1.18
CA ASN A 106 -5.16 -10.55 -2.46
C ASN A 106 -5.15 -9.28 -3.32
N VAL A 107 -3.95 -8.74 -3.57
CA VAL A 107 -3.80 -7.47 -4.31
C VAL A 107 -4.26 -7.59 -5.77
N HIS A 108 -4.09 -8.75 -6.40
CA HIS A 108 -4.54 -8.96 -7.78
C HIS A 108 -6.06 -8.96 -7.86
N LEU A 109 -6.73 -9.65 -6.92
CA LEU A 109 -8.19 -9.63 -6.85
C LEU A 109 -8.71 -8.22 -6.58
N LEU A 110 -8.05 -7.47 -5.70
CA LEU A 110 -8.41 -6.08 -5.44
C LEU A 110 -8.28 -5.22 -6.70
N LEU A 111 -7.17 -5.34 -7.43
CA LEU A 111 -6.93 -4.63 -8.69
C LEU A 111 -7.96 -4.98 -9.76
N GLU A 112 -8.36 -6.26 -9.87
CA GLU A 112 -9.41 -6.72 -10.77
C GLU A 112 -10.76 -6.08 -10.42
N CYS A 113 -11.16 -6.09 -9.13
CA CYS A 113 -12.39 -5.44 -8.66
C CYS A 113 -12.40 -3.92 -8.92
N LEU A 114 -11.29 -3.24 -8.65
CA LEU A 114 -11.16 -1.80 -8.90
C LEU A 114 -11.17 -1.45 -10.39
N SER A 115 -10.78 -2.40 -11.25
CA SER A 115 -10.66 -2.21 -12.71
C SER A 115 -11.79 -2.89 -13.49
N MET A 116 -12.94 -3.17 -12.86
CA MET A 116 -14.06 -3.89 -13.49
C MET A 116 -14.58 -3.24 -14.78
N PHE A 117 -14.53 -1.91 -14.89
CA PHE A 117 -14.92 -1.16 -16.09
C PHE A 117 -13.76 -0.93 -17.09
N GLY A 118 -12.58 -1.50 -16.79
CA GLY A 118 -11.39 -1.43 -17.61
C GLY A 118 -10.48 -0.22 -17.32
N PRO A 119 -9.21 -0.27 -17.77
CA PRO A 119 -8.20 0.73 -17.41
C PRO A 119 -8.51 2.16 -17.85
N SER A 120 -9.26 2.33 -18.95
CA SER A 120 -9.64 3.65 -19.47
C SER A 120 -10.69 4.36 -18.64
N ALA A 121 -11.49 3.61 -17.86
CA ALA A 121 -12.57 4.14 -17.03
C ALA A 121 -12.12 4.51 -15.61
N LEU A 122 -10.93 4.07 -15.18
CA LEU A 122 -10.44 4.26 -13.80
C LEU A 122 -10.48 5.72 -13.31
N ALA A 123 -10.28 6.68 -14.22
CA ALA A 123 -10.31 8.11 -13.90
C ALA A 123 -11.73 8.64 -13.59
N THR A 124 -12.77 7.99 -14.11
CA THR A 124 -14.18 8.38 -13.99
C THR A 124 -14.99 7.43 -13.11
N THR A 125 -14.43 6.26 -12.80
CA THR A 125 -15.04 5.27 -11.91
C THR A 125 -14.86 5.70 -10.47
N SER A 126 -15.98 5.99 -9.79
CA SER A 126 -15.98 6.25 -8.35
C SER A 126 -15.91 4.93 -7.56
N LEU A 127 -15.40 5.01 -6.34
CA LEU A 127 -15.21 3.88 -5.44
C LEU A 127 -15.84 4.18 -4.08
N ARG A 128 -16.58 3.22 -3.54
CA ARG A 128 -16.87 3.10 -2.11
C ARG A 128 -16.28 1.81 -1.60
N MET A 129 -15.52 1.90 -0.52
CA MET A 129 -14.90 0.77 0.15
C MET A 129 -15.38 0.74 1.60
N THR A 130 -15.84 -0.42 2.04
CA THR A 130 -16.39 -0.62 3.39
C THR A 130 -15.83 -1.90 3.98
N TYR A 131 -15.31 -1.83 5.20
CA TYR A 131 -14.90 -3.00 5.95
C TYR A 131 -16.00 -3.44 6.92
N GLU A 132 -16.36 -4.71 6.89
CA GLU A 132 -17.29 -5.34 7.82
C GLU A 132 -16.54 -6.34 8.69
N ALA A 133 -16.33 -5.99 9.96
CA ALA A 133 -15.58 -6.79 10.92
C ALA A 133 -16.23 -8.14 11.21
N GLU A 134 -17.57 -8.19 11.36
CA GLU A 134 -18.29 -9.43 11.68
C GLU A 134 -18.09 -10.54 10.63
N SER A 135 -17.91 -10.15 9.36
CA SER A 135 -17.72 -11.08 8.25
C SER A 135 -16.29 -11.13 7.72
N ALA A 136 -15.36 -10.41 8.35
CA ALA A 136 -13.99 -10.20 7.90
C ALA A 136 -13.92 -9.93 6.38
N SER A 137 -14.75 -9.00 5.90
CA SER A 137 -14.90 -8.74 4.48
C SER A 137 -14.76 -7.28 4.11
N LEU A 138 -14.14 -7.06 2.95
CA LEU A 138 -14.00 -5.77 2.31
C LEU A 138 -15.01 -5.70 1.15
N LEU A 139 -16.03 -4.88 1.32
CA LEU A 139 -17.02 -4.59 0.29
C LEU A 139 -16.54 -3.42 -0.57
N LEU A 140 -16.51 -3.63 -1.88
CA LEU A 140 -16.22 -2.62 -2.88
C LEU A 140 -17.46 -2.38 -3.73
N VAL A 141 -17.85 -1.11 -3.85
CA VAL A 141 -18.84 -0.67 -4.81
C VAL A 141 -18.15 0.30 -5.76
N VAL A 142 -18.04 -0.08 -7.02
CA VAL A 142 -17.51 0.76 -8.09
C VAL A 142 -18.63 1.21 -9.00
N GLU A 143 -18.63 2.49 -9.38
CA GLU A 143 -19.66 3.07 -10.24
C GLU A 143 -19.03 3.90 -11.35
N ASP A 144 -19.42 3.62 -12.60
CA ASP A 144 -19.05 4.40 -13.79
C ASP A 144 -20.27 4.62 -14.67
N SER A 145 -20.55 5.88 -15.03
CA SER A 145 -21.63 6.23 -15.98
C SER A 145 -23.02 5.66 -15.62
N GLY A 146 -23.31 5.49 -14.33
CA GLY A 146 -24.55 4.90 -13.80
C GLY A 146 -24.58 3.37 -13.77
N PHE A 147 -23.52 2.70 -14.22
CA PHE A 147 -23.33 1.27 -14.00
C PHE A 147 -22.65 1.05 -12.65
N MET A 148 -23.25 0.22 -11.81
CA MET A 148 -22.72 -0.11 -10.49
C MET A 148 -22.32 -1.59 -10.45
N CYS A 149 -21.16 -1.88 -9.88
CA CYS A 149 -20.70 -3.23 -9.58
C CYS A 149 -20.33 -3.32 -8.10
N GLU A 150 -20.77 -4.40 -7.46
CA GLU A 150 -20.50 -4.70 -6.06
C GLU A 150 -19.64 -5.97 -5.98
N CYS A 151 -18.56 -5.92 -5.21
CA CYS A 151 -17.63 -7.01 -5.00
C CYS A 151 -17.38 -7.16 -3.49
N SER A 152 -17.54 -8.37 -2.94
CA SER A 152 -17.17 -8.67 -1.56
C SER A 152 -15.90 -9.53 -1.57
N MET A 153 -14.87 -9.07 -0.88
CA MET A 153 -13.59 -9.75 -0.75
C MET A 153 -13.40 -10.21 0.69
N GLN A 154 -13.19 -11.51 0.88
CA GLN A 154 -12.78 -12.05 2.17
C GLN A 154 -11.33 -11.65 2.44
N VAL A 155 -11.09 -11.09 3.63
CA VAL A 155 -9.75 -10.74 4.11
C VAL A 155 -9.31 -11.69 5.21
N LEU A 156 -8.02 -11.72 5.49
CA LEU A 156 -7.47 -12.44 6.61
C LEU A 156 -7.13 -11.41 7.68
N GLU A 157 -7.97 -11.29 8.70
CA GLU A 157 -7.66 -10.46 9.86
C GLU A 157 -6.36 -10.93 10.50
N HIS A 158 -5.55 -9.96 10.90
CA HIS A 158 -4.35 -10.26 11.64
C HIS A 158 -4.68 -10.29 13.11
N GLU A 159 -5.01 -11.46 13.66
CA GLU A 159 -5.03 -11.64 15.12
C GLU A 159 -3.62 -11.31 15.61
N GLY A 160 -3.51 -10.32 16.50
CA GLY A 160 -2.25 -9.67 16.87
C GLY A 160 -1.07 -10.63 16.98
N GLY A 161 -0.06 -10.44 16.11
CA GLY A 161 1.27 -10.98 16.35
C GLY A 161 1.88 -11.98 15.36
N ASP A 162 1.75 -11.85 14.03
CA ASP A 162 2.97 -12.12 13.23
C ASP A 162 3.97 -10.99 13.49
N MET A 163 4.62 -11.09 14.65
CA MET A 163 5.84 -10.39 15.04
C MET A 163 6.89 -10.40 13.90
N ASN A 164 6.80 -11.40 13.02
CA ASN A 164 7.61 -11.62 11.84
C ASN A 164 7.58 -10.50 10.77
N GLN A 165 6.56 -9.63 10.73
CA GLN A 165 6.50 -8.51 9.77
C GLN A 165 7.04 -7.20 10.38
N LEU A 166 6.72 -6.94 11.66
CA LEU A 166 7.25 -5.82 12.44
C LEU A 166 8.78 -5.89 12.60
N GLU A 167 9.36 -7.09 12.58
CA GLU A 167 10.81 -7.29 12.63
C GLU A 167 11.57 -6.60 11.49
N PHE A 168 11.02 -6.51 10.27
CA PHE A 168 11.74 -5.88 9.15
C PHE A 168 11.75 -4.36 9.27
N GLU A 169 10.64 -3.75 9.68
CA GLU A 169 10.51 -2.30 9.84
C GLU A 169 11.41 -1.81 10.98
N SER A 170 11.31 -2.46 12.14
CA SER A 170 12.11 -2.14 13.33
C SER A 170 13.61 -2.40 13.15
N ALA A 171 14.02 -3.33 12.29
CA ALA A 171 15.42 -3.66 12.06
C ALA A 171 16.27 -2.47 11.59
N PHE A 172 15.67 -1.45 10.95
CA PHE A 172 16.38 -0.29 10.43
C PHE A 172 16.10 1.02 11.15
N GLU A 173 15.12 1.09 12.07
CA GLU A 173 14.73 2.33 12.76
C GLU A 173 15.89 3.01 13.51
N GLN A 174 16.76 2.20 14.11
CA GLN A 174 17.92 2.68 14.87
C GLN A 174 19.22 2.72 14.04
N SER A 175 19.15 2.32 12.77
CA SER A 175 20.32 2.26 11.90
C SER A 175 20.73 3.67 11.45
N ALA A 176 22.02 3.98 11.55
CA ALA A 176 22.54 5.26 11.10
C ALA A 176 22.45 5.38 9.57
N VAL A 177 21.82 6.45 9.08
CA VAL A 177 21.80 6.77 7.65
C VAL A 177 23.17 7.30 7.24
N VAL A 178 23.97 6.46 6.57
CA VAL A 178 25.34 6.80 6.15
C VAL A 178 25.39 7.67 4.89
N ALA A 179 24.36 7.62 4.05
CA ALA A 179 24.25 8.40 2.82
C ALA A 179 22.79 8.62 2.44
N ARG A 180 22.48 9.78 1.84
CA ARG A 180 21.15 10.13 1.33
C ARG A 180 21.28 10.86 0.00
N CYS A 181 20.42 10.51 -0.96
CA CYS A 181 20.29 11.21 -2.23
C CYS A 181 18.82 11.37 -2.59
N ILE A 182 18.47 12.48 -3.23
CA ILE A 182 17.17 12.71 -3.86
C ILE A 182 17.47 12.92 -5.34
N MET A 183 16.75 12.20 -6.20
CA MET A 183 16.97 12.23 -7.65
C MET A 183 15.64 12.25 -8.39
N GLN A 184 15.66 12.77 -9.61
CA GLN A 184 14.53 12.62 -10.53
C GLN A 184 14.38 11.13 -10.89
N SER A 185 13.13 10.69 -11.00
CA SER A 185 12.80 9.29 -11.30
C SER A 185 13.12 8.90 -12.74
N ASP A 186 13.01 9.82 -13.70
CA ASP A 186 13.22 9.52 -15.12
C ASP A 186 14.65 8.99 -15.42
N PRO A 187 15.75 9.67 -15.02
CA PRO A 187 17.09 9.12 -15.24
C PRO A 187 17.33 7.78 -14.53
N LEU A 188 16.71 7.59 -13.37
CA LEU A 188 16.85 6.36 -12.59
C LEU A 188 16.12 5.19 -13.26
N ARG A 189 14.93 5.42 -13.80
CA ARG A 189 14.17 4.44 -14.57
C ARG A 189 14.98 4.00 -15.79
N ASP A 190 15.56 4.94 -16.53
CA ASP A 190 16.33 4.63 -17.73
C ASP A 190 17.59 3.82 -17.38
N ALA A 191 18.30 4.21 -16.30
CA ALA A 191 19.44 3.45 -15.79
C ALA A 191 19.09 2.01 -15.35
N PHE A 192 17.96 1.81 -14.65
CA PHE A 192 17.51 0.47 -14.27
C PHE A 192 16.98 -0.34 -15.44
N ALA A 193 16.41 0.28 -16.47
CA ALA A 193 15.96 -0.40 -17.67
C ALA A 193 17.13 -1.08 -18.41
N GLU A 194 18.30 -0.44 -18.46
CA GLU A 194 19.52 -1.06 -19.01
C GLU A 194 20.00 -2.28 -18.21
N LEU A 195 19.74 -2.28 -16.90
CA LEU A 195 20.13 -3.39 -16.02
C LEU A 195 19.08 -4.51 -15.96
N TYR A 196 17.85 -4.24 -16.38
CA TYR A 196 16.71 -5.14 -16.22
C TYR A 196 16.87 -6.45 -17.01
N ASP A 197 17.45 -6.38 -18.20
CA ASP A 197 17.64 -7.53 -19.08
C ASP A 197 18.84 -8.41 -18.68
N LEU A 198 19.54 -8.06 -17.60
CA LEU A 198 20.66 -8.84 -17.11
C LEU A 198 20.18 -10.16 -16.46
N PRO A 199 21.02 -11.21 -16.47
CA PRO A 199 20.65 -12.50 -15.89
C PRO A 199 20.22 -12.36 -14.43
N SER A 200 19.28 -13.21 -13.98
CA SER A 200 18.76 -13.22 -12.60
C SER A 200 19.84 -13.38 -11.51
N ALA A 201 21.04 -13.86 -11.87
CA ALA A 201 22.20 -13.95 -10.97
C ALA A 201 23.05 -12.66 -10.92
N ALA A 202 22.66 -11.59 -11.60
CA ALA A 202 23.35 -10.32 -11.57
C ALA A 202 23.12 -9.61 -10.23
N SER A 203 24.20 -9.16 -9.60
CA SER A 203 24.15 -8.26 -8.45
C SER A 203 24.32 -6.83 -8.93
N VAL A 204 23.45 -5.92 -8.47
CA VAL A 204 23.60 -4.48 -8.72
C VAL A 204 24.27 -3.84 -7.50
N THR A 205 25.39 -3.19 -7.73
CA THR A 205 26.12 -2.41 -6.73
C THR A 205 25.77 -0.94 -6.89
N ILE A 206 25.31 -0.33 -5.82
CA ILE A 206 25.11 1.12 -5.72
C ILE A 206 26.25 1.68 -4.88
N ALA A 207 27.04 2.59 -5.45
CA ALA A 207 28.11 3.28 -4.73
C ALA A 207 27.82 4.78 -4.66
N MET A 208 27.91 5.34 -3.45
CA MET A 208 27.73 6.76 -3.17
C MET A 208 29.02 7.35 -2.62
N THR A 209 29.44 8.49 -3.18
CA THR A 209 30.66 9.17 -2.77
C THR A 209 30.35 10.62 -2.39
N ASP A 210 30.96 11.11 -1.31
CA ASP A 210 30.87 12.52 -0.93
C ASP A 210 31.70 13.40 -1.90
N CYS A 211 31.00 13.96 -2.88
CA CYS A 211 31.59 14.85 -3.88
C CYS A 211 32.04 16.22 -3.33
N LYS A 212 31.65 16.60 -2.10
CA LYS A 212 32.10 17.87 -1.50
C LYS A 212 33.59 17.83 -1.13
N ARG A 213 34.15 16.63 -0.97
CA ARG A 213 35.56 16.41 -0.65
C ARG A 213 36.43 16.10 -1.87
N ALA A 214 35.83 16.02 -3.06
CA ALA A 214 36.57 15.77 -4.29
C ALA A 214 37.38 17.01 -4.71
N VAL A 215 38.67 16.82 -4.95
CA VAL A 215 39.63 17.87 -5.35
C VAL A 215 39.29 18.45 -6.73
N ASP A 216 38.59 17.68 -7.57
CA ASP A 216 38.11 18.09 -8.89
C ASP A 216 36.58 17.92 -8.95
N GLN A 217 35.85 19.00 -8.64
CA GLN A 217 34.38 19.00 -8.55
C GLN A 217 33.70 18.84 -9.92
N SER A 218 34.44 19.05 -11.02
CA SER A 218 33.88 19.05 -12.37
C SER A 218 33.55 17.65 -12.93
N LYS A 219 34.01 16.58 -12.26
CA LYS A 219 33.82 15.17 -12.67
C LYS A 219 33.54 14.23 -11.51
N ALA A 220 33.08 14.76 -10.37
CA ALA A 220 32.90 13.95 -9.18
C ALA A 220 31.70 13.01 -9.34
N LYS A 221 31.97 11.71 -9.46
CA LYS A 221 30.93 10.66 -9.50
C LYS A 221 30.32 10.48 -8.12
N CYS A 222 29.17 11.12 -7.88
CA CYS A 222 28.52 11.06 -6.58
C CYS A 222 27.68 9.79 -6.38
N LEU A 223 27.24 9.18 -7.48
CA LEU A 223 26.47 7.95 -7.50
C LEU A 223 26.88 7.08 -8.70
N SER A 224 27.03 5.79 -8.51
CA SER A 224 27.22 4.84 -9.61
C SER A 224 26.44 3.55 -9.37
N LEU A 225 25.90 2.99 -10.45
CA LEU A 225 25.22 1.70 -10.47
C LEU A 225 26.02 0.74 -11.37
N SER A 226 26.44 -0.39 -10.86
CA SER A 226 27.17 -1.39 -11.66
C SER A 226 26.61 -2.78 -11.45
N ALA A 227 26.44 -3.55 -12.52
CA ALA A 227 25.94 -4.91 -12.46
C ALA A 227 27.02 -5.94 -12.74
N THR A 228 27.16 -6.91 -11.83
CA THR A 228 28.18 -7.96 -11.88
C THR A 228 27.51 -9.33 -11.87
N THR A 229 27.91 -10.20 -12.80
CA THR A 229 27.49 -11.60 -12.85
C THR A 229 28.65 -12.53 -12.47
N THR A 230 28.39 -13.83 -12.37
CA THR A 230 29.41 -14.85 -12.12
C THR A 230 30.49 -14.91 -13.21
N ALA A 231 30.22 -14.36 -14.40
CA ALA A 231 31.16 -14.26 -15.52
C ALA A 231 31.93 -12.92 -15.54
N GLY A 232 31.72 -12.04 -14.56
CA GLY A 232 32.34 -10.71 -14.47
C GLY A 232 31.32 -9.56 -14.60
N VAL A 233 31.84 -8.34 -14.71
CA VAL A 233 30.99 -7.13 -14.88
C VAL A 233 30.37 -7.14 -16.27
N GLN A 234 29.03 -7.08 -16.37
CA GLN A 234 28.32 -7.10 -17.64
C GLN A 234 27.68 -5.77 -18.02
N GLY A 235 27.55 -4.85 -17.07
CA GLY A 235 27.01 -3.51 -17.33
C GLY A 235 27.40 -2.56 -16.22
N ALA A 236 27.63 -1.29 -16.56
CA ALA A 236 27.84 -0.24 -15.58
C ALA A 236 27.20 1.06 -16.08
N CYS A 237 26.35 1.65 -15.26
CA CYS A 237 25.75 2.95 -15.49
C CYS A 237 26.26 3.90 -14.40
N THR A 238 26.88 5.02 -14.79
CA THR A 238 27.29 6.05 -13.83
C THR A 238 26.29 7.20 -13.90
N LEU A 239 25.67 7.54 -12.77
CA LEU A 239 24.86 8.74 -12.65
C LEU A 239 25.74 9.86 -12.09
N GLU A 240 26.23 10.71 -12.99
CA GLU A 240 27.02 11.87 -12.60
C GLU A 240 26.08 13.00 -12.19
N ARG A 241 26.33 13.57 -11.01
CA ARG A 241 25.62 14.77 -10.57
C ARG A 241 26.35 15.96 -11.15
N ASP A 242 25.66 16.74 -11.98
CA ASP A 242 26.14 18.07 -12.33
C ASP A 242 25.98 18.98 -11.11
N VAL A 243 27.11 19.44 -10.57
CA VAL A 243 27.16 20.30 -9.37
C VAL A 243 26.89 21.77 -9.77
N SER A 244 26.76 22.09 -11.06
CA SER A 244 26.57 23.46 -11.55
C SER A 244 25.12 23.94 -11.53
N SER A 245 24.14 23.05 -11.40
CA SER A 245 22.72 23.42 -11.33
C SER A 245 22.31 23.70 -9.88
N HIS A 246 22.18 24.98 -9.56
CA HIS A 246 21.70 25.52 -8.28
C HIS A 246 20.17 25.46 -8.10
N GLU A 247 19.47 24.64 -8.89
CA GLU A 247 18.01 24.56 -8.84
C GLU A 247 17.57 23.22 -8.26
N TRP A 248 16.92 23.30 -7.10
CA TRP A 248 15.99 22.32 -6.57
C TRP A 248 14.60 22.93 -6.64
#